data_AF-S3J965-F1
#
_entry.id   AF-S3J965-F1
#
_cell.length_a   1.000
_cell.length_b   1.000
_cell.length_c   1.000
_cell.angle_alpha   90.00
_cell.angle_beta   90.00
_cell.angle_gamma   90.00
#
_symmetry.space_group_name_H-M   'P 1'
#
loop_
_entity.id
_entity.type
_entity.pdbx_description
1 polymer ?
#
loop_
_entity_poly.entity_id
_entity_poly.type
_entity_poly.pdbx_seq_one_letter_code
_entity_poly.pdbx_strand_id
1 'polypeptide(L)' 'MSDAVKNYPVINWTLTGMRPLQVGIVLSLVATSLAGILSNPLFTLATDSVTTTPILQSAALVTHISRAN' A
#
# COMPACT_ATOMS: atom_id res chain seq x y z
N MET A 1 -16.46 -24.47 -18.95
CA MET A 1 -15.30 -23.67 -19.40
C MET A 1 -15.27 -23.69 -20.92
N SER A 2 -15.21 -22.53 -21.57
CA SER A 2 -15.19 -22.47 -23.04
C SER A 2 -13.88 -23.04 -23.60
N ASP A 3 -13.92 -23.54 -24.82
CA ASP A 3 -12.73 -24.06 -25.50
C ASP A 3 -11.68 -22.96 -25.75
N ALA A 4 -12.12 -21.71 -25.85
CA ALA A 4 -11.23 -20.55 -25.92
C ALA A 4 -10.37 -20.40 -24.65
N VAL A 5 -10.95 -20.59 -23.45
CA VAL A 5 -10.21 -20.46 -22.18
C VAL A 5 -9.23 -21.62 -21.99
N LYS A 6 -9.60 -22.83 -22.43
CA LYS A 6 -8.70 -24.00 -22.38
C LYS A 6 -7.48 -23.84 -23.28
N ASN A 7 -7.63 -23.11 -24.38
CA ASN A 7 -6.58 -22.86 -25.37
C ASN A 7 -5.83 -21.53 -25.14
N TYR A 8 -5.89 -20.95 -23.94
CA TYR A 8 -5.07 -19.78 -23.64
C TYR A 8 -3.58 -20.13 -23.72
N PRO A 9 -2.78 -19.26 -24.36
CA PRO A 9 -1.35 -19.48 -24.48
C PRO A 9 -0.70 -19.39 -23.09
N VAL A 10 0.46 -20.05 -22.96
CA VAL A 10 1.27 -19.94 -21.74
C VAL A 10 1.68 -18.49 -21.48
N ILE A 11 1.74 -18.13 -20.20
CA ILE A 11 2.14 -16.79 -19.78
C ILE A 11 3.57 -16.52 -20.25
N ASN A 12 3.78 -15.43 -20.98
CA ASN A 12 5.09 -15.04 -21.49
C ASN A 12 5.47 -13.62 -21.02
N TRP A 13 6.43 -13.53 -20.10
CA TRP A 13 6.94 -12.27 -19.56
C TRP A 13 8.03 -11.59 -20.41
N THR A 14 8.40 -12.16 -21.56
CA THR A 14 9.46 -11.61 -22.43
C THR A 14 8.97 -10.62 -23.48
N LEU A 15 7.65 -10.47 -23.63
CA LEU A 15 7.08 -9.46 -24.52
C LEU A 15 7.40 -8.05 -24.01
N THR A 16 7.57 -7.12 -24.94
CA THR A 16 7.89 -5.72 -24.64
C THR A 16 6.88 -5.15 -23.64
N GLY A 17 7.36 -4.55 -22.55
CA GLY A 17 6.52 -3.98 -21.49
C GLY A 17 6.04 -4.97 -20.42
N MET A 18 6.15 -6.29 -20.63
CA MET A 18 5.74 -7.27 -19.62
C MET A 18 6.74 -7.43 -18.47
N ARG A 19 8.04 -7.24 -18.71
CA ARG A 19 9.04 -7.27 -17.65
C ARG A 19 8.80 -6.22 -16.55
N PRO A 20 8.55 -4.93 -16.87
CA PRO A 20 8.14 -3.95 -15.87
C PRO A 20 6.87 -4.35 -15.12
N LEU A 21 5.87 -4.91 -15.81
CA LEU A 21 4.63 -5.39 -15.20
C LEU A 21 4.90 -6.51 -14.19
N GLN A 22 5.77 -7.47 -14.54
CA GLN A 22 6.19 -8.56 -13.66
C GLN A 22 6.79 -8.02 -12.36
N VAL A 23 7.73 -7.09 -12.47
CA VAL A 23 8.39 -6.48 -11.31
C VAL A 23 7.39 -5.71 -10.46
N GLY A 24 6.50 -4.93 -11.08
CA GLY A 24 5.46 -4.18 -10.36
C GLY A 24 4.54 -5.09 -9.56
N ILE A 25 4.10 -6.22 -10.14
CA ILE A 25 3.25 -7.20 -9.46
C ILE A 25 3.99 -7.86 -8.30
N VAL A 26 5.20 -8.36 -8.55
CA VAL A 26 6.00 -9.04 -7.51
C VAL A 26 6.33 -8.10 -6.36
N LEU A 27 6.76 -6.88 -6.67
CA LEU A 27 7.07 -5.86 -5.66
C LEU A 27 5.84 -5.49 -4.84
N SER A 28 4.69 -5.29 -5.49
CA SER A 28 3.44 -4.99 -4.78
C SER A 28 3.03 -6.11 -3.84
N LEU A 29 3.10 -7.36 -4.28
CA LEU A 29 2.78 -8.53 -3.46
C LEU A 29 3.70 -8.61 -2.22
N VAL A 30 5.00 -8.43 -2.41
CA VAL A 30 5.99 -8.44 -1.31
C VAL A 30 5.74 -7.28 -0.36
N ALA A 31 5.55 -6.06 -0.89
CA ALA A 31 5.27 -4.89 -0.07
C ALA A 31 3.98 -5.07 0.75
N THR A 32 2.87 -5.51 0.14
CA THR A 32 1.59 -5.69 0.82
C THR A 32 1.65 -6.78 1.88
N SER A 33 2.27 -7.92 1.58
CA SER A 33 2.40 -9.03 2.53
C SER A 33 3.29 -8.68 3.73
N LEU A 34 4.36 -7.89 3.52
CA LEU A 34 5.28 -7.49 4.58
C LEU A 34 4.85 -6.22 5.32
N ALA A 35 4.11 -5.30 4.69
CA ALA A 35 3.74 -4.02 5.27
C ALA A 35 2.96 -4.15 6.59
N GLY A 36 2.16 -5.21 6.76
CA GLY A 36 1.47 -5.46 8.02
C GLY A 36 2.44 -5.80 9.16
N ILE A 37 3.40 -6.69 8.91
CA ILE A 37 4.37 -7.15 9.92
C ILE A 37 5.40 -6.06 10.21
N LEU A 38 5.84 -5.33 9.18
CA LEU A 38 6.80 -4.24 9.25
C LEU A 38 6.11 -2.87 9.38
N SER A 39 4.93 -2.82 9.99
CA SER A 39 4.11 -1.61 10.06
C SER A 39 4.62 -0.57 11.05
N ASN A 40 5.41 -0.97 12.06
CA ASN A 40 5.89 -0.05 13.10
C ASN A 40 6.57 1.22 12.54
N PRO A 41 7.58 1.13 11.65
CA PRO A 41 8.17 2.34 11.03
C PRO A 41 7.17 3.15 10.19
N LEU A 42 6.23 2.49 9.50
CA LEU A 42 5.21 3.16 8.69
C LEU A 42 4.26 3.98 9.58
N PHE A 43 3.89 3.45 10.75
CA PHE A 43 3.07 4.17 11.72
C PHE A 43 3.82 5.33 12.36
N THR A 44 5.09 5.16 12.74
CA THR A 44 5.91 6.28 13.23
C THR A 44 5.96 7.40 12.21
N LEU A 45 6.24 7.11 10.94
CA LEU A 45 6.28 8.12 9.88
C LEU A 45 4.94 8.84 9.71
N ALA A 46 3.82 8.11 9.73
CA ALA A 46 2.49 8.69 9.63
C ALA A 46 2.15 9.59 10.83
N THR A 47 2.45 9.14 12.05
CA THR A 47 2.25 9.90 13.28
C THR A 47 3.11 11.17 13.31
N ASP A 48 4.39 11.06 12.96
CA ASP A 48 5.31 12.19 12.90
C ASP A 48 4.83 13.22 11.87
N SER A 49 4.34 12.77 10.71
CA SER A 49 3.81 13.66 9.67
C SER A 49 2.60 14.48 10.16
N VAL A 50 1.70 13.87 10.95
CA VAL A 50 0.54 14.57 11.50
C VAL A 50 0.94 15.49 12.65
N THR A 51 1.76 14.99 13.58
CA THR A 51 2.13 15.73 14.80
C THR A 51 3.04 16.92 14.51
N THR A 52 3.83 16.89 13.44
CA THR A 52 4.69 18.01 13.03
C THR A 52 4.00 19.04 12.14
N THR A 53 2.78 18.76 11.65
CA THR A 53 2.03 19.65 10.76
C THR A 53 1.14 20.61 11.56
N PRO A 54 1.44 21.94 11.59
CA PRO A 54 0.76 22.88 12.49
C PRO A 54 -0.76 22.97 12.29
N ILE A 55 -1.23 22.88 11.04
CA ILE A 55 -2.67 22.93 10.73
C ILE A 55 -3.44 21.71 11.26
N LEU A 56 -2.78 20.56 11.45
CA LEU A 56 -3.40 19.33 11.93
C LEU A 56 -3.35 19.20 13.46
N GLN A 57 -2.42 19.91 14.12
CA GLN A 57 -2.31 19.93 15.58
C GLN A 57 -3.56 20.51 16.26
N SER A 58 -4.16 21.56 15.68
CA SER A 58 -5.38 22.18 16.21
C SER A 58 -6.58 21.21 16.18
N ALA A 59 -6.73 20.44 15.10
CA ALA A 59 -7.77 19.42 14.98
C ALA A 59 -7.56 18.26 15.96
N ALA A 60 -6.31 17.85 16.19
CA ALA A 60 -5.97 16.85 17.20
C ALA A 60 -6.28 17.34 18.62
N LEU A 61 -5.97 18.59 18.96
CA LEU A 61 -6.29 19.23 20.24
C LEU A 61 -7.80 19.30 20.49
N VAL A 62 -8.58 19.75 19.51
CA VAL A 62 -10.06 19.81 19.60
C VAL A 62 -10.66 18.42 19.84
N THR A 63 -10.16 17.41 19.12
CA THR A 63 -10.58 16.00 19.31
C THR A 63 -10.27 15.50 20.72
N HIS A 64 -9.13 15.90 21.29
CA HIS A 64 -8.74 15.54 22.65
C HIS A 64 -9.66 16.17 23.71
N ILE A 65 -10.01 17.45 23.54
CA ILE A 65 -10.91 18.18 24.45
C ILE A 65 -12.31 17.55 24.43
N SER A 66 -12.84 17.20 23.25
CA SER A 66 -14.15 16.56 23.12
C SER A 66 -14.25 15.16 23.75
N ARG A 67 -13.14 14.46 23.96
CA ARG A 67 -13.12 13.14 24.61
C ARG A 67 -12.99 13.20 26.13
N ALA A 68 -12.59 14.35 26.67
CA ALA A 68 -12.38 14.56 28.11
C ALA A 68 -13.62 15.11 28.83
N ASN A 69 -14.71 15.35 28.11
CA ASN A 69 -15.98 15.92 28.58
C ASN A 69 -17.12 14.93 28.29
#